data_AF-A0A1V5E5G2-F1
#
_entry.id   AF-A0A1V5E5G2-F1
#
_cell.length_a   1.000
_cell.length_b   1.000
_cell.length_c   1.000
_cell.angle_alpha   90.00
_cell.angle_beta   90.00
_cell.angle_gamma   90.00
#
_symmetry.space_group_name_H-M   'P 1'
#
loop_
_entity.id
_entity.type
_entity.pdbx_description
1 polymer ?
#
loop_
_entity_poly.entity_id
_entity_poly.type
_entity_poly.pdbx_seq_one_letter_code
_entity_poly.pdbx_strand_id
1 'polypeptide(L)' 'MPLIVSRERICEAYGMGKDLFYQLIGENAPITKIGKQYVTHSEEMDEWLRRRVKAQAEALFSITEK' A
#
# COMPACT_ATOMS: atom_id res chain seq x y z
N MET A 1 -1.47 -17.16 -5.86
CA MET A 1 -1.08 -15.77 -5.56
C MET A 1 -0.20 -15.22 -6.69
N PRO A 2 -0.54 -14.09 -7.33
CA PRO A 2 0.36 -13.42 -8.28
C PRO A 2 1.37 -12.53 -7.52
N LEU A 3 2.67 -12.79 -7.77
CA LEU A 3 3.76 -11.90 -7.38
C LEU A 3 3.77 -10.70 -8.33
N ILE A 4 3.63 -9.49 -7.79
CA ILE A 4 3.71 -8.28 -8.62
C ILE A 4 5.16 -7.80 -8.60
N VAL A 5 5.74 -7.72 -9.79
CA VAL A 5 7.14 -7.36 -10.00
C VAL A 5 7.19 -6.07 -10.82
N SER A 6 8.01 -5.13 -10.35
CA SER A 6 8.18 -3.74 -10.79
C SER A 6 7.20 -2.73 -10.18
N ARG A 7 7.71 -1.50 -9.96
CA ARG A 7 6.93 -0.35 -9.51
C ARG A 7 5.73 -0.09 -10.42
N GLU A 8 5.92 -0.14 -11.74
CA GLU A 8 4.88 0.20 -12.71
C GLU A 8 3.68 -0.73 -12.60
N ARG A 9 3.91 -2.04 -12.44
CA ARG A 9 2.83 -3.01 -12.24
C ARG A 9 2.13 -2.84 -10.89
N ILE A 10 2.86 -2.46 -9.84
CA ILE A 10 2.25 -2.15 -8.54
C ILE A 10 1.35 -0.90 -8.69
N CYS A 11 1.87 0.15 -9.30
CA CYS A 11 1.12 1.38 -9.54
C CYS A 11 -0.15 1.13 -10.36
N GLU A 12 -0.05 0.36 -11.45
CA GLU A 12 -1.18 0.00 -12.30
C GLU A 12 -2.20 -0.88 -11.58
N ALA A 13 -1.76 -1.93 -10.88
CA ALA A 13 -2.64 -2.87 -10.19
C ALA A 13 -3.50 -2.20 -9.12
N TYR A 14 -2.96 -1.18 -8.45
CA TYR A 14 -3.63 -0.47 -7.36
C TYR A 14 -4.13 0.92 -7.77
N GLY A 15 -4.02 1.30 -9.05
CA GLY A 15 -4.43 2.61 -9.54
C GLY A 15 -3.77 3.79 -8.82
N MET A 16 -2.50 3.63 -8.41
CA MET A 16 -1.78 4.64 -7.63
C MET A 16 -0.68 5.36 -8.42
N GLY A 17 -0.50 6.65 -8.14
CA GLY A 17 0.60 7.45 -8.68
C GLY A 17 1.96 7.13 -8.06
N LYS A 18 3.03 7.67 -8.67
CA LYS A 18 4.41 7.50 -8.16
C LYS A 18 4.59 8.09 -6.75
N ASP A 19 3.98 9.24 -6.47
CA ASP A 19 4.07 9.89 -5.16
C ASP A 19 3.47 9.00 -4.06
N LEU A 20 2.28 8.45 -4.29
CA LEU A 20 1.63 7.54 -3.35
C LEU A 20 2.45 6.27 -3.15
N PHE A 21 3.07 5.75 -4.21
CA PHE A 21 3.96 4.59 -4.10
C PHE A 21 5.14 4.83 -3.14
N TYR A 22 5.83 5.97 -3.26
CA TYR A 22 6.93 6.29 -2.34
C TYR A 22 6.45 6.59 -0.93
N GLN A 23 5.27 7.20 -0.79
CA GLN A 23 4.64 7.40 0.51
C GLN A 23 4.35 6.06 1.20
N LEU A 24 3.80 5.08 0.47
CA LEU A 24 3.54 3.73 0.99
C LEU A 24 4.82 3.04 1.45
N ILE A 25 5.93 3.18 0.69
CA ILE A 25 7.24 2.67 1.13
C ILE A 25 7.68 3.34 2.44
N GLY A 26 7.52 4.67 2.55
CA GLY A 26 7.84 5.41 3.79
C GLY A 26 6.99 4.99 4.99
N GLU A 27 5.78 4.48 4.74
CA GLU A 27 4.85 3.98 5.76
C GLU A 27 5.04 2.49 6.09
N ASN A 28 6.14 1.88 5.65
CA ASN A 28 6.43 0.44 5.84
C ASN A 28 5.37 -0.48 5.18
N ALA A 29 4.88 -0.13 3.99
CA ALA A 29 4.11 -1.06 3.16
C ALA A 29 4.95 -2.31 2.81
N PRO A 30 4.31 -3.48 2.54
CA PRO A 30 4.97 -4.75 2.24
C PRO A 30 5.60 -4.81 0.84
N ILE A 31 6.38 -3.78 0.49
CA ILE A 31 7.05 -3.63 -0.80
C ILE A 31 8.54 -3.86 -0.57
N THR A 32 9.08 -4.93 -1.14
CA THR A 32 10.50 -5.27 -1.03
C THR A 32 11.25 -4.80 -2.27
N LYS A 33 12.38 -4.12 -2.09
CA LYS A 33 13.27 -3.75 -3.19
C LYS A 33 14.29 -4.88 -3.43
N ILE A 34 14.22 -5.51 -4.59
CA ILE A 34 15.16 -6.55 -5.03
C ILE A 34 15.98 -5.99 -6.19
N GLY A 35 17.21 -5.57 -5.89
CA GLY A 35 18.10 -4.91 -6.85
C GLY A 35 17.50 -3.58 -7.36
N LYS A 36 17.14 -3.54 -8.65
CA LYS A 36 16.49 -2.36 -9.30
C LYS A 36 14.96 -2.46 -9.34
N GLN A 37 14.38 -3.59 -8.92
CA GLN A 37 12.94 -3.83 -8.99
C GLN A 37 12.30 -3.73 -7.61
N TYR A 38 11.01 -3.41 -7.62
CA TYR A 38 10.14 -3.46 -6.44
C TYR A 38 9.21 -4.65 -6.60
N VAL A 39 9.06 -5.42 -5.53
CA VAL A 39 8.31 -6.66 -5.52
C VAL A 39 7.36 -6.61 -4.34
N THR A 40 6.11 -6.99 -4.56
CA THR A 40 5.10 -7.12 -3.51
C THR A 40 4.23 -8.32 -3.79
N HIS A 41 3.78 -8.96 -2.72
CA HIS A 41 2.68 -9.91 -2.80
C HIS A 41 1.37 -9.14 -2.75
N SER A 42 0.46 -9.46 -3.67
CA SER A 42 -0.85 -8.82 -3.76
C SER A 42 -1.65 -9.00 -2.47
N GLU A 43 -1.66 -10.21 -1.90
CA GLU A 43 -2.40 -10.49 -0.66
C GLU A 43 -1.87 -9.71 0.55
N GLU A 44 -0.55 -9.64 0.74
CA GLU A 44 0.05 -8.87 1.84
C GLU A 44 -0.25 -7.37 1.70
N MET A 45 -0.17 -6.86 0.48
CA MET A 45 -0.48 -5.46 0.18
C MET A 45 -1.96 -5.14 0.40
N ASP A 46 -2.86 -6.04 -0.02
CA ASP A 46 -4.30 -5.90 0.18
C ASP A 46 -4.65 -5.92 1.67
N GLU A 47 -4.05 -6.83 2.44
CA GLU A 47 -4.24 -6.90 3.89
C GLU A 47 -3.72 -5.63 4.58
N TRP A 48 -2.55 -5.16 4.20
CA TRP A 48 -1.96 -3.93 4.74
C TRP A 48 -2.85 -2.70 4.44
N LEU A 49 -3.32 -2.57 3.19
CA LEU A 49 -4.22 -1.49 2.78
C LEU A 49 -5.54 -1.53 3.56
N ARG A 50 -6.14 -2.72 3.76
CA ARG A 50 -7.35 -2.87 4.57
C ARG A 50 -7.14 -2.42 6.01
N ARG A 51 -6.03 -2.81 6.63
CA ARG A 51 -5.68 -2.38 8.00
C ARG A 51 -5.52 -0.87 8.10
N ARG A 52 -4.85 -0.26 7.11
CA ARG A 52 -4.66 1.19 7.04
C ARG A 52 -5.98 1.94 6.86
N VAL A 53 -6.84 1.49 5.96
CA VAL A 53 -8.16 2.12 5.73
C VAL A 53 -9.03 1.99 6.97
N LYS A 54 -9.02 0.82 7.63
CA LYS A 54 -9.75 0.60 8.89
C LYS A 54 -9.26 1.54 9.99
N ALA A 55 -7.95 1.63 10.19
CA ALA A 55 -7.35 2.54 11.17
C ALA A 55 -7.65 4.03 10.85
N GLN A 56 -7.65 4.42 9.58
CA GLN A 56 -8.04 5.78 9.16
C GLN A 56 -9.53 6.05 9.39
N ALA A 57 -10.41 5.09 9.10
CA ALA A 57 -11.84 5.20 9.37
C ALA A 57 -12.10 5.30 10.88
N GLU A 58 -11.49 4.43 11.69
CA GLU A 58 -11.62 4.45 13.17
C GLU A 58 -11.11 5.78 13.77
N ALA A 59 -10.02 6.35 13.21
CA ALA A 59 -9.52 7.66 13.62
C ALA A 59 -10.46 8.82 13.25
N LEU A 60 -11.11 8.76 12.09
CA LEU A 60 -12.07 9.79 11.65
C LEU A 60 -13.38 9.75 12.43
N PHE A 61 -13.85 8.57 12.84
CA PHE A 61 -15.08 8.44 13.64
C PHE A 61 -14.93 8.96 15.08
N SER A 62 -13.72 8.99 15.63
CA SER A 62 -13.48 9.51 16.99
C SER A 62 -13.53 11.04 17.12
N ILE A 63 -13.64 11.78 16.00
CA ILE A 63 -13.64 13.26 16.00
C ILE A 63 -15.07 13.83 15.81
N THR A 64 -16.05 13.01 15.41
CA THR A 64 -17.43 13.46 15.11
C THR A 64 -18.43 13.16 16.24
N GLU A 65 -17.96 13.16 17.48
CA GLU A 65 -18.82 13.20 18.67
C GLU A 65 -18.33 14.33 19.60
N LYS A 66 -18.61 15.57 19.19
CA LYS A 66 -18.50 16.76 20.05
C LYS A 66 -19.65 17.72 19.77
#